data_AF-A0A419IBE4-F1
#
_entry.id   AF-A0A419IBE4-F1
#
_cell.length_a   1.000
_cell.length_b   1.000
_cell.length_c   1.000
_cell.angle_alpha   90.00
_cell.angle_beta   90.00
_cell.angle_gamma   90.00
#
_symmetry.space_group_name_H-M   'P 1'
#
loop_
_entity.id
_entity.type
_entity.pdbx_description
1 polymer ?
#
loop_
_entity_poly.entity_id
_entity_poly.type
_entity_poly.pdbx_seq_one_letter_code
_entity_poly.pdbx_strand_id
1 'polypeptide(L)'
;MLERVLGGFDDTCARDKALYLTWLATSYLQAHEVEQAAATLCRAHELAVGVASTRPGVRIAAVARKLDRHRDVPEVAAALDLVRS
;
A
#
# COMPACT_ATOMS: atom_id res chain seq x y z
N MET A 1 -26.40 9.75 12.31
CA MET A 1 -26.66 8.41 11.72
C MET A 1 -26.23 8.32 10.25
N LEU A 2 -26.15 9.44 9.50
CA LEU A 2 -25.63 9.46 8.13
C LEU A 2 -24.08 9.50 8.07
N GLU A 3 -23.42 10.25 8.96
CA GLU A 3 -21.95 10.35 9.02
C GLU A 3 -21.27 9.02 9.31
N ARG A 4 -21.93 8.15 10.08
CA ARG A 4 -21.43 6.81 10.40
C ARG A 4 -21.50 5.85 9.20
N VAL A 5 -22.50 6.04 8.34
CA VAL A 5 -22.68 5.27 7.11
C VAL A 5 -21.72 5.78 6.03
N LEU A 6 -21.59 7.09 5.90
CA LEU A 6 -20.65 7.72 4.95
C LEU A 6 -19.18 7.44 5.32
N GLY A 7 -18.80 7.58 6.60
CA GLY A 7 -17.47 7.20 7.06
C GLY A 7 -17.17 5.71 6.85
N GLY A 8 -18.16 4.82 7.03
CA GLY A 8 -18.00 3.40 6.73
C GLY A 8 -17.83 3.09 5.24
N PHE A 9 -18.46 3.88 4.35
CA PHE A 9 -18.39 3.68 2.91
C PHE A 9 -17.06 4.17 2.33
N ASP A 10 -16.59 5.35 2.76
CA ASP A 10 -15.29 5.90 2.37
C ASP A 10 -14.15 5.04 2.89
N ASP A 11 -14.21 4.62 4.16
CA ASP A 11 -13.19 3.74 4.75
C ASP A 11 -13.17 2.36 4.09
N THR A 12 -14.33 1.80 3.74
CA THR A 12 -14.39 0.48 3.11
C THR A 12 -13.91 0.54 1.67
N CYS A 13 -14.27 1.57 0.91
CA CYS A 13 -13.73 1.80 -0.43
C CYS A 13 -12.22 2.01 -0.39
N ALA A 14 -11.72 2.83 0.53
CA ALA A 14 -10.29 3.06 0.74
C ALA A 14 -9.57 1.77 1.15
N ARG A 15 -10.17 0.96 2.03
CA ARG A 15 -9.65 -0.35 2.46
C ARG A 15 -9.47 -1.31 1.30
N ASP A 16 -10.53 -1.50 0.50
CA ASP A 16 -10.53 -2.44 -0.61
C ASP A 16 -9.58 -1.97 -1.71
N LYS A 17 -9.56 -0.66 -1.99
CA LYS A 17 -8.60 -0.08 -2.93
C LYS A 17 -7.16 -0.27 -2.47
N ALA A 18 -6.84 -0.04 -1.20
CA ALA A 18 -5.52 -0.32 -0.65
C ALA A 18 -5.15 -1.81 -0.83
N LEU A 19 -6.10 -2.73 -0.58
CA LEU A 19 -5.92 -4.15 -0.79
C LEU A 19 -5.57 -4.48 -2.26
N TYR A 20 -6.34 -3.98 -3.22
CA TYR A 20 -6.07 -4.20 -4.65
C TYR A 20 -4.73 -3.62 -5.09
N LEU A 21 -4.35 -2.44 -4.57
CA LEU A 21 -3.04 -1.86 -4.86
C LEU A 21 -1.89 -2.73 -4.33
N THR A 22 -2.06 -3.45 -3.21
CA THR A 22 -1.03 -4.42 -2.78
C THR A 22 -0.85 -5.59 -3.77
N TRP A 23 -1.92 -6.00 -4.44
CA TRP A 23 -1.85 -7.01 -5.50
C TRP A 23 -1.17 -6.44 -6.74
N LEU A 24 -1.55 -5.24 -7.17
CA LEU A 24 -0.92 -4.58 -8.31
C LEU A 24 0.58 -4.34 -8.10
N ALA A 25 0.99 -3.86 -6.92
CA ALA A 25 2.40 -3.70 -6.58
C ALA A 25 3.16 -5.04 -6.63
N THR A 26 2.52 -6.14 -6.24
CA THR A 26 3.11 -7.48 -6.36
C THR A 26 3.26 -7.88 -7.83
N SER A 27 2.28 -7.59 -8.69
CA SER A 27 2.34 -7.88 -10.13
C SER A 27 3.44 -7.07 -10.83
N TYR A 28 3.59 -5.79 -10.51
CA TYR A 28 4.70 -4.97 -11.01
C TYR A 28 6.06 -5.55 -10.60
N LEU A 29 6.20 -5.96 -9.34
CA LEU A 29 7.43 -6.58 -8.86
C LEU A 29 7.73 -7.90 -9.59
N GLN A 30 6.71 -8.71 -9.90
CA GLN A 30 6.86 -9.93 -10.70
C GLN A 30 7.25 -9.65 -12.16
N ALA A 31 6.88 -8.48 -12.69
CA ALA A 31 7.26 -8.01 -14.02
C ALA A 31 8.61 -7.27 -14.04
N HIS A 32 9.34 -7.21 -12.92
CA HIS A 32 10.57 -6.42 -12.76
C HIS A 32 10.39 -4.90 -12.94
N GLU A 33 9.16 -4.40 -12.84
CA GLU A 33 8.85 -2.96 -12.82
C GLU A 33 8.91 -2.45 -11.37
N VAL A 34 10.13 -2.31 -10.86
CA VAL A 34 10.38 -2.13 -9.42
C VAL A 34 9.93 -0.75 -8.94
N GLU A 35 10.15 0.29 -9.73
CA GLU A 35 9.77 1.67 -9.45
C GLU A 35 8.24 1.83 -9.38
N GLN A 36 7.53 1.17 -10.29
CA GLN A 36 6.07 1.13 -10.38
C GLN A 36 5.50 0.35 -9.19
N ALA A 37 6.15 -0.74 -8.78
CA ALA A 37 5.80 -1.47 -7.57
C ALA A 37 5.94 -0.59 -6.32
N ALA A 38 7.01 0.18 -6.20
CA ALA A 38 7.25 1.12 -5.10
C ALA A 38 6.20 2.24 -5.05
N ALA A 39 5.96 2.91 -6.18
CA ALA A 39 4.94 3.97 -6.27
C ALA A 39 3.53 3.45 -5.92
N THR A 40 3.20 2.25 -6.37
CA THR A 40 1.92 1.60 -6.06
C THR A 40 1.81 1.24 -4.57
N LEU A 41 2.91 0.84 -3.92
CA LEU A 41 2.95 0.58 -2.49
C LEU A 41 2.70 1.85 -1.67
N CYS A 42 3.29 2.99 -2.05
CA CYS A 42 3.05 4.28 -1.39
C CYS A 42 1.56 4.65 -1.43
N ARG A 43 0.94 4.54 -2.60
CA ARG A 43 -0.50 4.79 -2.78
C ARG A 43 -1.36 3.88 -1.90
N ALA A 44 -1.00 2.61 -1.78
CA ALA A 44 -1.70 1.67 -0.92
C ALA A 44 -1.57 2.07 0.57
N HIS A 45 -0.39 2.52 0.98
CA HIS A 45 -0.13 2.98 2.34
C HIS A 45 -0.91 4.25 2.68
N GLU A 46 -0.89 5.27 1.82
CA GLU A 46 -1.66 6.51 2.00
C GLU A 46 -3.16 6.23 2.22
N LEU A 47 -3.74 5.32 1.44
CA LEU A 47 -5.14 4.92 1.58
C LEU A 47 -5.39 4.09 2.85
N ALA A 48 -4.39 3.38 3.35
CA ALA A 48 -4.52 2.54 4.54
C ALA A 48 -4.40 3.34 5.84
N VAL A 49 -3.62 4.43 5.88
CA VAL A 49 -3.45 5.28 7.07
C VAL A 49 -4.78 5.88 7.55
N GLY A 50 -5.68 6.21 6.63
CA GLY A 50 -6.99 6.78 6.96
C GLY A 50 -8.06 5.78 7.41
N VAL A 51 -7.80 4.47 7.34
CA VAL A 51 -8.83 3.44 7.53
C VAL A 51 -8.65 2.73 8.86
N ALA A 52 -9.74 2.56 9.62
CA ALA A 52 -9.76 1.72 10.82
C ALA A 52 -9.67 0.21 10.47
N SER A 53 -8.54 -0.26 9.94
CA SER A 53 -8.31 -1.66 9.58
C SER A 53 -6.85 -2.06 9.59
N THR A 54 -6.55 -3.19 10.22
CA THR A 54 -5.19 -3.76 10.28
C THR A 54 -4.81 -4.59 9.05
N ARG A 55 -5.79 -5.04 8.25
CA ARG A 55 -5.60 -6.00 7.16
C ARG A 55 -4.79 -5.45 5.98
N PRO A 56 -5.02 -4.22 5.48
CA PRO A 56 -4.17 -3.62 4.46
C PRO A 56 -2.71 -3.47 4.95
N GLY A 57 -2.51 -3.07 6.21
CA GLY A 57 -1.18 -2.91 6.80
C GLY A 57 -0.35 -4.19 6.76
N VAL A 58 -0.92 -5.35 7.10
CA VAL A 58 -0.23 -6.65 7.02
C VAL A 58 0.24 -6.95 5.60
N ARG A 59 -0.58 -6.64 4.59
CA ARG A 59 -0.22 -6.87 3.18
C ARG A 59 0.81 -5.87 2.67
N ILE A 60 0.67 -4.60 3.03
CA ILE A 60 1.65 -3.54 2.72
C ILE A 60 3.02 -3.95 3.27
N ALA A 61 3.10 -4.37 4.54
CA ALA A 61 4.33 -4.87 5.14
C ALA A 61 4.90 -6.09 4.39
N ALA A 62 4.05 -6.99 3.90
CA ALA A 62 4.48 -8.14 3.12
C ALA A 62 5.07 -7.75 1.75
N VAL A 63 4.51 -6.74 1.08
CA VAL A 63 5.05 -6.22 -0.18
C VAL A 63 6.34 -5.42 0.09
N ALA A 64 6.38 -4.58 1.13
CA ALA A 64 7.56 -3.86 1.55
C ALA A 64 8.76 -4.78 1.80
N ARG A 65 8.56 -5.92 2.50
CA ARG A 65 9.63 -6.92 2.69
C ARG A 65 10.16 -7.52 1.38
N LYS A 66 9.35 -7.61 0.33
CA LYS A 66 9.82 -8.08 -0.98
C LYS A 66 10.62 -7.00 -1.70
N LEU A 67 10.15 -5.75 -1.61
CA LEU A 67 10.81 -4.58 -2.18
C LEU A 67 12.15 -4.26 -1.50
N ASP A 68 12.33 -4.59 -0.23
CA ASP A 68 13.59 -4.39 0.52
C ASP A 68 14.82 -5.02 -0.17
N ARG A 69 14.63 -6.02 -1.04
CA ARG A 69 15.70 -6.61 -1.88
C ARG A 69 16.23 -5.67 -2.98
N HIS A 70 15.48 -4.62 -3.29
CA HIS A 70 15.77 -3.62 -4.33
C HIS A 70 15.97 -2.23 -3.71
N ARG A 71 16.45 -2.17 -2.46
CA ARG A 71 16.61 -0.91 -1.70
C ARG A 71 17.66 0.03 -2.30
N ASP A 72 18.50 -0.46 -3.20
CA ASP A 72 19.42 0.32 -4.02
C ASP A 72 18.71 1.23 -5.03
N VAL A 73 17.46 0.91 -5.39
CA VAL A 73 16.61 1.78 -6.22
C VAL A 73 16.05 2.93 -5.34
N PRO A 74 16.26 4.20 -5.69
CA PRO A 74 15.85 5.34 -4.88
C PRO A 74 14.36 5.38 -4.54
N GLU A 75 13.50 5.05 -5.51
CA GLU A 75 12.05 5.00 -5.36
C GLU A 75 11.63 3.95 -4.33
N VAL A 76 12.35 2.84 -4.28
CA VAL A 76 12.13 1.76 -3.31
C VAL A 76 12.55 2.19 -1.92
N ALA A 77 13.73 2.80 -1.77
CA ALA A 77 14.19 3.31 -0.49
C ALA A 77 13.18 4.31 0.10
N ALA A 78 12.72 5.27 -0.71
CA ALA A 78 11.72 6.25 -0.31
C ALA A 78 10.39 5.60 0.11
N ALA A 79 9.91 4.61 -0.66
CA ALA A 79 8.69 3.88 -0.32
C ALA A 79 8.81 3.09 0.99
N LEU A 80 9.97 2.49 1.26
CA LEU A 80 10.21 1.74 2.49
C LEU A 80 10.30 2.67 3.71
N ASP A 81 10.89 3.85 3.56
CA ASP A 81 10.97 4.84 4.63
C ASP A 81 9.57 5.39 4.95
N LEU A 82 8.74 5.66 3.94
CA LEU A 82 7.35 6.08 4.11
C LEU A 82 6.52 5.02 4.86
N VAL A 83 6.64 3.75 4.49
CA VAL A 83 5.84 2.67 5.12
C VAL A 83 6.26 2.40 6.58
N ARG A 84 7.45 2.86 6.98
CA ARG A 84 7.99 2.71 8.35
C ARG A 84 7.64 3.88 9.27
N SER A 85 7.23 5.04 8.73
CA SER A 85 6.82 6.21 9.51
C SER A 85 5.41 6.09 10.05
#